data_AF-A0A914A3X9-F1
#
_entry.id   AF-A0A914A3X9-F1
#
_cell.length_a   1.000
_cell.length_b   1.000
_cell.length_c   1.000
_cell.angle_alpha   90.00
_cell.angle_beta   90.00
_cell.angle_gamma   90.00
#
_symmetry.space_group_name_H-M   'P 1'
#
loop_
_entity.id
_entity.type
_entity.pdbx_description
1 polymer ?
#
loop_
_entity_poly.entity_id
_entity_poly.type
_entity_poly.pdbx_seq_one_letter_code
_entity_poly.pdbx_strand_id
1 'polypeptide(L)'
;MAQQGYPPPGAPPQQGYGATSQGYGAPQQGYGAPPQGYGAPQQGYGAPQQGYGAPQQGYGAPQQGYGAPQPQGAPPPQQGYGAPQPQGAPPPQQGYGAPPPQQGYRAPAPQPGSQPAVWTPGAVAEGAPPYQFANAADADREDNENATEGGDVNPDVNSLQPVPGYETVAFGDGPPVPPPAYEPPSEGDRPQEVFDSKEDIGEEAVKAAILAYVDKHCCYGSRPAKNMTIREIIPSQALHYQLETFNEARTTSRNFTPYAGGFVDGPQNGAPPPAWSILCKPDQPFVTHIKNLEVPHTSFVQQCHRCHGCGFVMCGRCYGRGRVRCSSCSGSGHRTEYRDGHSHHVSCTWCHGSGRRRCNRCRGDGRVVCPTCSGYRQLRHFIMLTVSYTNNLEDYILERSDMPDELIRSVSGQTIFQQTLPHVWPISQYPVQEVNQNSIRIVEKHRTAWPHAMTLQQRQTLRSVPVTEAHYEWKNVNTRFWVYGFEHEVHAPDYPHQCCWGCTVL
;
A
#
# COMPACT_ATOMS: atom_id res chain seq x y z
N MET A 1 46.58 -49.30 38.83
CA MET A 1 46.61 -47.82 38.75
C MET A 1 45.17 -47.38 39.04
N ALA A 2 44.85 -46.92 40.25
CA ALA A 2 45.22 -45.64 40.87
C ALA A 2 44.34 -44.49 40.30
N GLN A 3 43.31 -44.05 41.05
CA GLN A 3 43.27 -42.80 41.86
C GLN A 3 42.67 -41.62 41.05
N GLN A 4 41.94 -40.63 41.61
CA GLN A 4 41.37 -40.39 42.95
C GLN A 4 40.19 -39.37 42.83
N GLY A 5 39.40 -39.16 43.89
CA GLY A 5 38.42 -38.05 43.95
C GLY A 5 37.64 -37.96 45.27
N TYR A 6 37.66 -36.79 45.93
CA TYR A 6 36.98 -36.48 47.19
C TYR A 6 36.00 -35.30 47.04
N PRO A 7 34.92 -35.20 47.85
CA PRO A 7 33.95 -34.10 47.83
C PRO A 7 34.15 -33.04 48.94
N PRO A 8 33.65 -31.79 48.77
CA PRO A 8 33.52 -30.79 49.83
C PRO A 8 32.06 -30.60 50.34
N PRO A 9 31.81 -29.90 51.48
CA PRO A 9 30.59 -30.10 52.28
C PRO A 9 29.80 -28.83 52.73
N GLY A 10 28.60 -29.08 53.30
CA GLY A 10 28.16 -28.54 54.61
C GLY A 10 27.85 -27.04 54.79
N ALA A 11 26.63 -26.72 55.26
CA ALA A 11 26.20 -25.38 55.64
C ALA A 11 26.09 -25.16 57.18
N PRO A 12 26.31 -23.94 57.72
CA PRO A 12 26.01 -23.55 59.11
C PRO A 12 24.74 -22.66 59.27
N PRO A 13 24.25 -22.40 60.52
CA PRO A 13 22.86 -21.97 60.78
C PRO A 13 22.68 -20.48 61.20
N GLN A 14 21.42 -20.09 61.47
CA GLN A 14 21.01 -18.76 61.96
C GLN A 14 21.23 -18.52 63.46
N GLN A 15 21.43 -17.24 63.82
CA GLN A 15 20.94 -16.58 65.04
C GLN A 15 20.95 -15.05 64.83
N GLY A 16 20.25 -14.27 65.64
CA GLY A 16 20.23 -12.80 65.51
C GLY A 16 19.66 -12.06 66.74
N TYR A 17 20.05 -10.80 66.91
CA TYR A 17 19.59 -9.88 67.97
C TYR A 17 19.93 -8.42 67.59
N GLY A 18 19.21 -7.46 68.19
CA GLY A 18 19.65 -6.07 68.33
C GLY A 18 19.07 -5.06 67.32
N ALA A 19 18.67 -3.90 67.83
CA ALA A 19 18.16 -2.78 67.03
C ALA A 19 18.54 -1.43 67.67
N THR A 20 18.75 -0.42 66.82
CA THR A 20 18.83 1.00 67.20
C THR A 20 18.31 1.87 66.04
N SER A 21 17.94 3.11 66.34
CA SER A 21 17.12 3.96 65.48
C SER A 21 17.70 5.36 65.32
N GLN A 22 17.47 5.99 64.16
CA GLN A 22 17.14 7.42 64.02
C GLN A 22 16.79 7.78 62.57
N GLY A 23 15.88 8.77 62.41
CA GLY A 23 15.46 9.34 61.13
C GLY A 23 14.39 10.40 61.37
N TYR A 24 14.62 11.65 60.94
CA TYR A 24 13.84 12.82 61.35
C TYR A 24 12.90 13.37 60.27
N GLY A 25 11.69 13.76 60.72
CA GLY A 25 11.02 15.04 60.41
C GLY A 25 10.87 15.54 58.97
N ALA A 26 9.62 15.76 58.55
CA ALA A 26 9.26 16.57 57.38
C ALA A 26 8.81 18.00 57.79
N PRO A 27 8.77 18.95 56.84
CA PRO A 27 7.86 20.09 56.89
C PRO A 27 6.93 20.19 55.66
N GLN A 28 5.86 20.98 55.77
CA GLN A 28 4.93 21.34 54.68
C GLN A 28 4.87 22.86 54.48
N GLN A 29 4.23 23.28 53.37
CA GLN A 29 3.38 24.47 53.11
C GLN A 29 3.72 25.14 51.76
N GLY A 30 2.79 25.86 51.13
CA GLY A 30 3.02 26.50 49.83
C GLY A 30 2.00 27.58 49.39
N TYR A 31 2.41 28.38 48.40
CA TYR A 31 1.68 29.42 47.64
C TYR A 31 2.38 29.57 46.26
N GLY A 32 1.86 30.19 45.18
CA GLY A 32 0.58 30.87 44.90
C GLY A 32 0.51 31.25 43.40
N ALA A 33 -0.57 31.89 42.92
CA ALA A 33 -0.79 32.24 41.49
C ALA A 33 -1.81 33.39 41.30
N PRO A 34 -2.02 33.98 40.09
CA PRO A 34 -1.36 33.81 38.78
C PRO A 34 -0.52 35.08 38.39
N PRO A 35 -0.77 36.01 37.41
CA PRO A 35 -1.79 36.19 36.34
C PRO A 35 -1.30 36.47 34.88
N GLN A 36 -2.14 36.10 33.90
CA GLN A 36 -2.51 36.75 32.61
C GLN A 36 -1.52 37.48 31.64
N GLY A 37 -1.73 37.23 30.32
CA GLY A 37 -1.40 38.11 29.17
C GLY A 37 -0.13 37.69 28.39
N TYR A 38 -0.06 37.71 27.04
CA TYR A 38 -0.97 38.09 25.93
C TYR A 38 -0.80 37.05 24.78
N GLY A 39 -1.67 36.88 23.78
CA GLY A 39 -2.92 37.56 23.38
C GLY A 39 -3.49 36.98 22.07
N ALA A 40 -4.57 37.55 21.52
CA ALA A 40 -5.26 37.18 20.25
C ALA A 40 -6.21 38.34 19.82
N PRO A 41 -6.87 38.38 18.62
CA PRO A 41 -6.83 37.50 17.42
C PRO A 41 -6.66 38.33 16.09
N GLN A 42 -7.39 37.96 15.01
CA GLN A 42 -7.51 38.53 13.63
C GLN A 42 -6.51 37.96 12.60
N GLN A 43 -6.88 37.13 11.61
CA GLN A 43 -7.83 37.20 10.47
C GLN A 43 -7.16 37.57 9.12
N GLY A 44 -7.38 36.72 8.11
CA GLY A 44 -6.98 36.90 6.71
C GLY A 44 -7.71 35.87 5.82
N TYR A 45 -8.14 36.27 4.61
CA TYR A 45 -9.14 35.53 3.80
C TYR A 45 -8.57 34.91 2.51
N GLY A 46 -9.22 33.83 2.05
CA GLY A 46 -9.24 33.38 0.65
C GLY A 46 -8.50 32.05 0.37
N ALA A 47 -8.94 31.22 -0.57
CA ALA A 47 -10.23 31.17 -1.29
C ALA A 47 -10.46 29.73 -1.84
N PRO A 48 -11.71 29.26 -2.01
CA PRO A 48 -11.97 27.92 -2.54
C PRO A 48 -11.75 27.84 -4.06
N GLN A 49 -11.10 26.77 -4.55
CA GLN A 49 -11.01 26.52 -5.99
C GLN A 49 -12.30 25.88 -6.53
N GLN A 50 -13.04 26.63 -7.34
CA GLN A 50 -14.13 26.16 -8.20
C GLN A 50 -13.97 26.77 -9.59
N GLY A 51 -14.06 25.92 -10.61
CA GLY A 51 -13.56 26.17 -11.96
C GLY A 51 -14.30 27.23 -12.81
N TYR A 52 -13.62 27.61 -13.89
CA TYR A 52 -14.23 28.13 -15.10
C TYR A 52 -13.69 27.34 -16.30
N GLY A 53 -14.56 26.53 -16.91
CA GLY A 53 -14.34 25.87 -18.20
C GLY A 53 -15.52 26.19 -19.12
N ALA A 54 -15.26 26.64 -20.34
CA ALA A 54 -16.29 27.22 -21.20
C ALA A 54 -17.27 26.18 -21.79
N PRO A 55 -18.55 26.53 -22.01
CA PRO A 55 -19.53 25.61 -22.57
C PRO A 55 -19.35 25.39 -24.07
N GLN A 56 -19.18 24.13 -24.47
CA GLN A 56 -19.25 23.70 -25.88
C GLN A 56 -20.72 23.47 -26.27
N GLN A 57 -21.33 24.37 -27.06
CA GLN A 57 -22.62 24.13 -27.71
C GLN A 57 -22.42 23.72 -29.17
N GLY A 58 -22.55 22.43 -29.46
CA GLY A 58 -22.60 21.91 -30.84
C GLY A 58 -24.03 21.90 -31.38
N TYR A 59 -24.37 22.86 -32.25
CA TYR A 59 -25.62 22.81 -33.02
C TYR A 59 -25.50 21.82 -34.18
N GLY A 60 -26.43 20.87 -34.25
CA GLY A 60 -26.57 19.97 -35.41
C GLY A 60 -27.51 20.55 -36.49
N ALA A 61 -27.14 20.39 -37.75
CA ALA A 61 -27.98 20.69 -38.92
C ALA A 61 -27.79 19.60 -40.00
N PRO A 62 -28.79 19.33 -40.86
CA PRO A 62 -28.90 18.03 -41.54
C PRO A 62 -28.36 18.00 -42.98
N GLN A 63 -28.23 16.79 -43.51
CA GLN A 63 -28.24 16.48 -44.94
C GLN A 63 -29.24 15.34 -45.20
N GLN A 64 -30.05 15.47 -46.26
CA GLN A 64 -30.95 14.41 -46.74
C GLN A 64 -30.31 13.68 -47.92
N GLY A 65 -30.68 12.42 -48.12
CA GLY A 65 -30.13 11.58 -49.21
C GLY A 65 -31.01 11.51 -50.45
N TYR A 66 -30.37 11.22 -51.58
CA TYR A 66 -30.92 10.60 -52.79
C TYR A 66 -29.91 9.55 -53.27
N GLY A 67 -30.30 8.56 -54.07
CA GLY A 67 -29.41 7.44 -54.40
C GLY A 67 -29.62 6.80 -55.77
N ALA A 68 -28.62 5.99 -56.16
CA ALA A 68 -28.54 5.14 -57.37
C ALA A 68 -28.42 5.91 -58.72
N PRO A 69 -27.93 5.29 -59.83
CA PRO A 69 -27.64 3.86 -60.03
C PRO A 69 -26.20 3.51 -60.49
N GLN A 70 -25.95 2.21 -60.66
CA GLN A 70 -24.72 1.63 -61.26
C GLN A 70 -24.79 1.55 -62.80
N PRO A 71 -23.65 1.24 -63.45
CA PRO A 71 -23.59 0.28 -64.57
C PRO A 71 -22.79 -1.00 -64.24
N GLN A 72 -22.92 -2.02 -65.07
CA GLN A 72 -22.27 -3.35 -64.97
C GLN A 72 -21.44 -3.65 -66.25
N GLY A 73 -20.42 -4.52 -66.22
CA GLY A 73 -19.72 -4.89 -67.48
C GLY A 73 -18.49 -5.82 -67.44
N ALA A 74 -18.72 -7.15 -67.38
CA ALA A 74 -17.92 -8.25 -67.97
C ALA A 74 -16.44 -8.56 -67.55
N PRO A 75 -15.90 -9.78 -67.83
CA PRO A 75 -14.61 -10.30 -67.29
C PRO A 75 -13.66 -10.88 -68.40
N PRO A 76 -12.78 -11.88 -68.14
CA PRO A 76 -11.39 -11.80 -67.66
C PRO A 76 -10.34 -12.27 -68.72
N PRO A 77 -9.03 -12.39 -68.37
CA PRO A 77 -8.46 -13.73 -68.13
C PRO A 77 -7.45 -13.80 -66.95
N GLN A 78 -6.62 -14.86 -66.88
CA GLN A 78 -5.99 -15.41 -65.65
C GLN A 78 -4.47 -15.18 -65.45
N GLN A 79 -4.02 -15.60 -64.25
CA GLN A 79 -2.65 -15.84 -63.75
C GLN A 79 -1.95 -14.62 -63.11
N GLY A 80 -1.33 -14.74 -61.92
CA GLY A 80 -1.22 -15.89 -61.00
C GLY A 80 -0.40 -15.54 -59.74
N TYR A 81 -0.17 -16.53 -58.86
CA TYR A 81 0.59 -16.45 -57.59
C TYR A 81 -0.04 -15.59 -56.48
N GLY A 82 0.24 -15.96 -55.22
CA GLY A 82 -0.37 -15.33 -54.04
C GLY A 82 0.57 -15.23 -52.83
N ALA A 83 0.36 -14.18 -52.04
CA ALA A 83 1.02 -13.87 -50.78
C ALA A 83 0.01 -13.08 -49.88
N PRO A 84 0.24 -12.92 -48.56
CA PRO A 84 -0.86 -12.82 -47.60
C PRO A 84 -1.40 -11.40 -47.35
N GLN A 85 -2.63 -11.31 -46.85
CA GLN A 85 -3.19 -10.08 -46.28
C GLN A 85 -2.72 -9.85 -44.84
N PRO A 86 -2.30 -8.63 -44.45
CA PRO A 86 -2.25 -8.21 -43.06
C PRO A 86 -3.66 -7.81 -42.59
N GLN A 87 -4.12 -8.37 -41.46
CA GLN A 87 -5.34 -7.92 -40.79
C GLN A 87 -5.02 -6.79 -39.80
N GLY A 88 -5.82 -5.72 -39.85
CA GLY A 88 -5.62 -4.54 -38.99
C GLY A 88 -5.99 -4.77 -37.53
N ALA A 89 -5.30 -4.09 -36.62
CA ALA A 89 -5.51 -4.23 -35.17
C ALA A 89 -6.76 -3.47 -34.67
N PRO A 90 -7.51 -4.02 -33.70
CA PRO A 90 -8.55 -3.29 -32.96
C PRO A 90 -7.95 -2.41 -31.84
N PRO A 91 -8.68 -1.36 -31.39
CA PRO A 91 -8.24 -0.44 -30.32
C PRO A 91 -8.25 -1.08 -28.91
N PRO A 92 -7.56 -0.48 -27.92
CA PRO A 92 -7.28 -1.11 -26.64
C PRO A 92 -8.48 -1.16 -25.68
N GLN A 93 -8.50 -2.16 -24.79
CA GLN A 93 -9.37 -2.20 -23.62
C GLN A 93 -8.55 -2.28 -22.33
N GLN A 94 -8.98 -1.53 -21.31
CA GLN A 94 -8.56 -1.74 -19.93
C GLN A 94 -9.49 -2.77 -19.27
N GLY A 95 -8.93 -3.71 -18.53
CA GLY A 95 -9.71 -4.70 -17.78
C GLY A 95 -8.84 -5.79 -17.18
N TYR A 96 -8.74 -5.84 -15.85
CA TYR A 96 -7.97 -6.86 -15.14
C TYR A 96 -8.69 -8.23 -15.22
N GLY A 97 -8.05 -9.20 -15.87
CA GLY A 97 -8.49 -10.60 -15.89
C GLY A 97 -7.82 -11.43 -14.79
N ALA A 98 -8.57 -12.31 -14.15
CA ALA A 98 -8.03 -13.24 -13.15
C ALA A 98 -7.20 -14.37 -13.80
N PRO A 99 -6.16 -14.90 -13.12
CA PRO A 99 -5.38 -16.04 -13.62
C PRO A 99 -6.21 -17.34 -13.65
N PRO A 100 -5.83 -18.32 -14.49
CA PRO A 100 -6.63 -19.53 -14.71
C PRO A 100 -6.63 -20.48 -13.49
N PRO A 101 -7.71 -21.28 -13.31
CA PRO A 101 -7.82 -22.22 -12.20
C PRO A 101 -6.84 -23.39 -12.36
N GLN A 102 -6.13 -23.73 -11.30
CA GLN A 102 -5.33 -24.96 -11.23
C GLN A 102 -6.23 -26.18 -11.02
N GLN A 103 -5.82 -27.34 -11.53
CA GLN A 103 -6.67 -28.53 -11.58
C GLN A 103 -6.66 -29.28 -10.24
N GLY A 104 -7.73 -29.11 -9.46
CA GLY A 104 -8.00 -29.88 -8.25
C GLY A 104 -9.34 -29.47 -7.66
N TYR A 105 -10.23 -30.43 -7.38
CA TYR A 105 -11.58 -30.25 -6.81
C TYR A 105 -12.53 -29.33 -7.60
N ARG A 106 -13.35 -29.95 -8.46
CA ARG A 106 -14.50 -29.31 -9.11
C ARG A 106 -15.66 -29.23 -8.13
N ALA A 107 -16.01 -28.02 -7.66
CA ALA A 107 -17.19 -27.82 -6.82
C ALA A 107 -18.48 -28.30 -7.52
N PRO A 108 -19.47 -28.84 -6.77
CA PRO A 108 -20.78 -29.19 -7.33
C PRO A 108 -21.48 -27.97 -7.93
N ALA A 109 -22.19 -28.15 -9.05
CA ALA A 109 -22.99 -27.08 -9.63
C ALA A 109 -24.15 -26.67 -8.69
N PRO A 110 -24.46 -25.37 -8.56
CA PRO A 110 -25.54 -24.91 -7.69
C PRO A 110 -26.90 -25.45 -8.16
N GLN A 111 -27.70 -25.94 -7.22
CA GLN A 111 -29.05 -26.42 -7.49
C GLN A 111 -29.98 -25.23 -7.84
N PRO A 112 -30.75 -25.29 -8.94
CA PRO A 112 -31.70 -24.24 -9.28
C PRO A 112 -32.95 -24.36 -8.39
N GLY A 113 -33.02 -23.56 -7.32
CA GLY A 113 -34.18 -23.58 -6.41
C GLY A 113 -34.35 -22.39 -5.46
N SER A 114 -33.27 -21.69 -5.09
CA SER A 114 -33.31 -20.60 -4.11
C SER A 114 -32.63 -19.32 -4.62
N GLN A 115 -33.38 -18.48 -5.33
CA GLN A 115 -32.99 -17.07 -5.46
C GLN A 115 -33.11 -16.41 -4.07
N PRO A 116 -32.04 -15.80 -3.52
CA PRO A 116 -32.14 -15.07 -2.26
C PRO A 116 -33.06 -13.86 -2.45
N ALA A 117 -34.10 -13.77 -1.63
CA ALA A 117 -35.10 -12.71 -1.76
C ALA A 117 -34.45 -11.33 -1.52
N VAL A 118 -34.53 -10.44 -2.52
CA VAL A 118 -34.09 -9.05 -2.41
C VAL A 118 -34.89 -8.37 -1.30
N TRP A 119 -34.23 -7.98 -0.22
CA TRP A 119 -34.91 -7.53 1.00
C TRP A 119 -35.68 -6.22 0.78
N THR A 120 -36.98 -6.26 1.06
CA THR A 120 -37.85 -5.08 1.11
C THR A 120 -37.93 -4.51 2.53
N PRO A 121 -37.75 -3.19 2.72
CA PRO A 121 -37.90 -2.55 4.03
C PRO A 121 -39.23 -2.85 4.71
N GLY A 122 -39.16 -3.34 5.95
CA GLY A 122 -40.33 -3.71 6.77
C GLY A 122 -40.58 -5.22 6.89
N ALA A 123 -39.96 -6.06 6.04
CA ALA A 123 -40.11 -7.52 6.11
C ALA A 123 -39.37 -8.14 7.31
N VAL A 124 -40.08 -8.28 8.43
CA VAL A 124 -39.74 -9.20 9.52
C VAL A 124 -39.99 -10.64 9.02
N ALA A 125 -39.17 -11.62 9.41
CA ALA A 125 -39.58 -13.01 9.22
C ALA A 125 -40.52 -13.42 10.35
N GLU A 126 -41.50 -14.26 10.04
CA GLU A 126 -42.40 -14.84 11.04
C GLU A 126 -41.58 -15.58 12.11
N GLY A 127 -41.93 -15.35 13.39
CA GLY A 127 -41.22 -15.93 14.54
C GLY A 127 -39.89 -15.28 14.93
N ALA A 128 -39.38 -14.27 14.20
CA ALA A 128 -38.20 -13.53 14.66
C ALA A 128 -38.53 -12.73 15.96
N PRO A 129 -37.68 -12.80 17.01
CA PRO A 129 -37.96 -12.11 18.26
C PRO A 129 -37.97 -10.59 18.05
N PRO A 130 -38.82 -9.83 18.77
CA PRO A 130 -38.85 -8.39 18.67
C PRO A 130 -37.60 -7.81 19.35
N TYR A 131 -36.50 -7.67 18.60
CA TYR A 131 -35.28 -7.02 19.06
C TYR A 131 -35.53 -5.51 19.22
N GLN A 132 -36.14 -5.18 20.35
CA GLN A 132 -36.42 -3.82 20.77
C GLN A 132 -35.12 -3.21 21.28
N PHE A 133 -34.46 -2.43 20.42
CA PHE A 133 -33.62 -1.35 20.91
C PHE A 133 -34.49 -0.46 21.82
N ALA A 134 -34.05 -0.21 23.05
CA ALA A 134 -34.65 0.86 23.84
C ALA A 134 -34.48 2.17 23.05
N ASN A 135 -35.60 2.76 22.63
CA ASN A 135 -35.58 4.08 22.00
C ASN A 135 -34.88 5.05 22.96
N ALA A 136 -34.03 5.93 22.43
CA ALA A 136 -33.51 7.02 23.25
C ALA A 136 -34.70 7.81 23.79
N ALA A 137 -34.71 8.06 25.11
CA ALA A 137 -35.76 8.85 25.75
C ALA A 137 -35.95 10.18 25.02
N ASP A 138 -37.17 10.73 25.05
CA ASP A 138 -37.54 11.94 24.28
C ASP A 138 -36.90 13.25 24.82
N ALA A 139 -35.80 13.12 25.58
CA ALA A 139 -34.83 14.18 25.79
C ALA A 139 -34.31 14.68 24.43
N ASP A 140 -34.24 16.00 24.28
CA ASP A 140 -34.08 16.66 22.99
C ASP A 140 -32.61 16.72 22.52
N ARG A 141 -31.93 15.56 22.56
CA ARG A 141 -30.63 15.32 21.94
C ARG A 141 -30.69 15.77 20.48
N GLU A 142 -29.74 16.63 20.11
CA GLU A 142 -29.61 17.17 18.77
C GLU A 142 -29.29 16.05 17.78
N ASP A 143 -30.06 15.96 16.69
CA ASP A 143 -29.89 14.90 15.70
C ASP A 143 -28.68 15.20 14.80
N ASN A 144 -27.59 14.48 15.00
CA ASN A 144 -26.41 14.57 14.14
C ASN A 144 -26.67 13.88 12.80
N GLU A 145 -26.68 14.64 11.70
CA GLU A 145 -26.93 14.10 10.35
C GLU A 145 -25.83 13.14 9.88
N ASN A 146 -24.61 13.33 10.39
CA ASN A 146 -23.42 12.53 10.15
C ASN A 146 -23.24 11.39 11.18
N ALA A 147 -24.17 11.21 12.13
CA ALA A 147 -24.13 10.06 13.03
C ALA A 147 -24.14 8.76 12.21
N THR A 148 -23.26 7.82 12.52
CA THR A 148 -23.27 6.47 11.94
C THR A 148 -24.01 5.50 12.85
N GLU A 149 -24.37 4.35 12.32
CA GLU A 149 -24.90 3.19 13.04
C GLU A 149 -23.85 2.47 13.92
N GLY A 150 -22.68 3.10 14.14
CA GLY A 150 -21.44 2.49 14.63
C GLY A 150 -20.54 1.99 13.50
N GLY A 151 -19.25 1.78 13.79
CA GLY A 151 -18.35 1.04 12.89
C GLY A 151 -18.65 -0.46 12.88
N ASP A 152 -18.00 -1.22 12.00
CA ASP A 152 -17.99 -2.68 12.09
C ASP A 152 -17.11 -3.11 13.27
N VAL A 153 -17.76 -3.47 14.37
CA VAL A 153 -17.10 -4.00 15.56
C VAL A 153 -16.88 -5.50 15.34
N ASN A 154 -15.65 -5.98 15.54
CA ASN A 154 -15.35 -7.41 15.53
C ASN A 154 -16.02 -8.10 16.74
N PRO A 155 -16.56 -9.32 16.58
CA PRO A 155 -17.04 -10.08 17.74
C PRO A 155 -15.88 -10.48 18.64
N ASP A 156 -16.18 -10.77 19.91
CA ASP A 156 -15.21 -11.41 20.81
C ASP A 156 -14.76 -12.74 20.19
N VAL A 157 -13.44 -12.92 20.04
CA VAL A 157 -12.85 -14.15 19.49
C VAL A 157 -13.24 -15.38 20.31
N ASN A 158 -13.47 -15.24 21.62
CA ASN A 158 -13.91 -16.31 22.51
C ASN A 158 -15.39 -16.70 22.30
N SER A 159 -16.18 -15.89 21.59
CA SER A 159 -17.57 -16.18 21.20
C SER A 159 -17.70 -16.94 19.88
N LEU A 160 -16.57 -17.26 19.25
CA LEU A 160 -16.48 -17.98 17.98
C LEU A 160 -15.94 -19.40 18.20
N GLN A 161 -16.22 -20.29 17.25
CA GLN A 161 -15.63 -21.63 17.28
C GLN A 161 -14.09 -21.57 17.13
N PRO A 162 -13.33 -22.29 17.98
CA PRO A 162 -11.91 -22.53 17.75
C PRO A 162 -11.69 -23.25 16.41
N VAL A 163 -10.61 -22.90 15.72
CA VAL A 163 -10.22 -23.53 14.46
C VAL A 163 -8.93 -24.31 14.74
N PRO A 164 -8.89 -25.64 14.52
CA PRO A 164 -7.71 -26.45 14.81
C PRO A 164 -6.45 -25.94 14.08
N GLY A 165 -5.35 -25.74 14.81
CA GLY A 165 -4.10 -25.17 14.30
C GLY A 165 -4.10 -23.65 14.11
N TYR A 166 -5.21 -22.98 14.45
CA TYR A 166 -5.42 -21.54 14.32
C TYR A 166 -6.11 -20.96 15.58
N GLU A 167 -5.93 -21.60 16.73
CA GLU A 167 -6.63 -21.30 17.99
C GLU A 167 -6.32 -19.90 18.52
N THR A 168 -5.10 -19.40 18.30
CA THR A 168 -4.63 -18.08 18.73
C THR A 168 -5.00 -16.94 17.78
N VAL A 169 -5.67 -17.22 16.65
CA VAL A 169 -5.93 -16.22 15.62
C VAL A 169 -7.08 -15.29 16.00
N ALA A 170 -6.75 -14.01 16.15
CA ALA A 170 -7.66 -12.90 16.43
C ALA A 170 -8.09 -12.17 15.15
N PHE A 171 -8.88 -11.10 15.31
CA PHE A 171 -9.23 -10.17 14.23
C PHE A 171 -8.18 -9.06 14.08
N GLY A 172 -8.03 -8.53 12.86
CA GLY A 172 -6.98 -7.55 12.52
C GLY A 172 -5.67 -8.24 12.14
N ASP A 173 -4.56 -7.49 12.16
CA ASP A 173 -3.25 -8.02 11.81
C ASP A 173 -2.74 -9.00 12.87
N GLY A 174 -2.86 -10.30 12.57
CA GLY A 174 -2.32 -11.36 13.41
C GLY A 174 -0.78 -11.45 13.34
N PRO A 175 -0.15 -12.15 14.30
CA PRO A 175 1.30 -12.27 14.36
C PRO A 175 1.88 -12.99 13.11
N PRO A 176 3.15 -12.72 12.76
CA PRO A 176 3.85 -13.48 11.73
C PRO A 176 3.90 -14.98 12.06
N VAL A 177 3.55 -15.81 11.08
CA VAL A 177 3.71 -17.26 11.18
C VAL A 177 5.19 -17.60 10.92
N PRO A 178 5.90 -18.24 11.86
CA PRO A 178 7.33 -18.54 11.68
C PRO A 178 7.54 -19.41 10.44
N PRO A 179 8.54 -19.11 9.59
CA PRO A 179 8.83 -19.89 8.39
C PRO A 179 9.39 -21.29 8.75
N PRO A 180 9.39 -22.24 7.79
CA PRO A 180 10.17 -23.47 7.91
C PRO A 180 11.65 -23.18 8.19
N ALA A 181 12.35 -24.13 8.81
CA ALA A 181 13.79 -24.01 9.02
C ALA A 181 14.54 -23.96 7.68
N TYR A 182 15.51 -23.06 7.56
CA TYR A 182 16.37 -22.95 6.39
C TYR A 182 17.61 -23.84 6.55
N GLU A 183 17.80 -24.74 5.59
CA GLU A 183 19.04 -25.52 5.42
C GLU A 183 19.90 -24.86 4.33
N PRO A 184 21.11 -24.36 4.64
CA PRO A 184 21.95 -23.71 3.64
C PRO A 184 22.55 -24.70 2.64
N PRO A 185 22.73 -24.30 1.36
CA PRO A 185 23.44 -25.12 0.37
C PRO A 185 24.91 -25.30 0.78
N SER A 186 25.55 -26.36 0.27
CA SER A 186 26.96 -26.62 0.56
C SER A 186 27.88 -25.74 -0.29
N GLU A 187 29.11 -25.47 0.18
CA GLU A 187 30.12 -24.79 -0.66
C GLU A 187 30.46 -25.57 -1.95
N GLY A 188 30.13 -26.86 -2.02
CA GLY A 188 30.25 -27.65 -3.26
C GLY A 188 29.21 -27.31 -4.33
N ASP A 189 28.11 -26.66 -3.95
CA ASP A 189 27.02 -26.24 -4.85
C ASP A 189 27.26 -24.84 -5.47
N ARG A 190 28.35 -24.15 -5.06
CA ARG A 190 28.66 -22.77 -5.46
C ARG A 190 28.96 -22.67 -6.96
N PRO A 191 28.18 -21.90 -7.75
CA PRO A 191 28.47 -21.70 -9.17
C PRO A 191 29.76 -20.91 -9.41
N GLN A 192 30.38 -21.12 -10.58
CA GLN A 192 31.53 -20.34 -11.03
C GLN A 192 31.17 -18.86 -11.22
N GLU A 193 32.03 -17.98 -10.73
CA GLU A 193 31.98 -16.53 -11.02
C GLU A 193 32.59 -16.28 -12.42
N VAL A 194 31.85 -15.55 -13.27
CA VAL A 194 32.27 -15.14 -14.62
C VAL A 194 31.98 -13.65 -14.74
N PHE A 195 32.95 -12.88 -15.21
CA PHE A 195 32.86 -11.42 -15.31
C PHE A 195 33.10 -10.95 -16.74
N ASP A 196 32.24 -10.07 -17.24
CA ASP A 196 32.36 -9.49 -18.58
C ASP A 196 33.38 -8.34 -18.63
N SER A 197 33.93 -8.10 -19.83
CA SER A 197 34.88 -7.01 -20.10
C SER A 197 34.18 -5.65 -20.15
N LYS A 198 34.74 -4.66 -19.46
CA LYS A 198 34.19 -3.30 -19.34
C LYS A 198 34.30 -2.47 -20.63
N GLU A 199 33.37 -1.53 -20.79
CA GLU A 199 33.38 -0.47 -21.82
C GLU A 199 33.71 0.91 -21.22
N ASP A 200 34.36 1.78 -22.00
CA ASP A 200 34.79 3.14 -21.63
C ASP A 200 34.18 4.21 -22.57
N ILE A 201 34.02 5.45 -22.09
CA ILE A 201 33.51 6.58 -22.89
C ILE A 201 34.63 7.22 -23.72
N GLY A 202 34.41 7.39 -25.03
CA GLY A 202 35.37 8.03 -25.94
C GLY A 202 35.35 9.57 -25.91
N GLU A 203 36.48 10.21 -26.27
CA GLU A 203 36.66 11.67 -26.26
C GLU A 203 35.58 12.46 -27.05
N GLU A 204 35.10 11.92 -28.16
CA GLU A 204 34.04 12.57 -28.96
C GLU A 204 32.71 12.63 -28.19
N ALA A 205 32.38 11.58 -27.43
CA ALA A 205 31.19 11.53 -26.59
C ALA A 205 31.29 12.52 -25.42
N VAL A 206 32.47 12.69 -24.81
CA VAL A 206 32.71 13.69 -23.74
C VAL A 206 32.37 15.11 -24.24
N LYS A 207 32.82 15.46 -25.46
CA LYS A 207 32.55 16.77 -26.08
C LYS A 207 31.09 16.94 -26.47
N ALA A 208 30.43 15.88 -26.95
CA ALA A 208 28.99 15.91 -27.24
C ALA A 208 28.15 16.08 -25.96
N ALA A 209 28.51 15.38 -24.88
CA ALA A 209 27.80 15.40 -23.61
C ALA A 209 27.77 16.78 -22.96
N ILE A 210 28.94 17.46 -22.83
CA ILE A 210 29.00 18.80 -22.22
C ILE A 210 28.24 19.85 -23.04
N LEU A 211 28.12 19.68 -24.36
CA LEU A 211 27.29 20.54 -25.22
C LEU A 211 25.80 20.29 -24.98
N ALA A 212 25.36 19.04 -24.95
CA ALA A 212 23.96 18.67 -24.70
C ALA A 212 23.51 19.06 -23.28
N TYR A 213 24.38 18.88 -22.28
CA TYR A 213 24.14 19.30 -20.90
C TYR A 213 23.90 20.82 -20.80
N VAL A 214 24.71 21.64 -21.47
CA VAL A 214 24.53 23.10 -21.45
C VAL A 214 23.27 23.53 -22.20
N ASP A 215 22.87 22.83 -23.26
CA ASP A 215 21.62 23.11 -23.98
C ASP A 215 20.37 22.80 -23.11
N LYS A 216 20.43 21.76 -22.27
CA LYS A 216 19.40 21.49 -21.23
C LYS A 216 19.31 22.61 -20.17
N HIS A 217 20.38 23.38 -19.92
CA HIS A 217 20.47 24.35 -18.83
C HIS A 217 20.31 25.80 -19.33
N CYS A 218 19.07 26.30 -19.36
CA CYS A 218 18.73 27.61 -19.93
C CYS A 218 19.53 28.84 -19.40
N CYS A 219 20.08 28.77 -18.19
CA CYS A 219 20.92 29.84 -17.61
C CYS A 219 22.41 29.70 -17.92
N TYR A 220 22.85 28.63 -18.58
CA TYR A 220 24.25 28.34 -18.86
C TYR A 220 24.61 28.88 -20.26
N GLY A 221 25.65 29.71 -20.35
CA GLY A 221 26.10 30.21 -21.65
C GLY A 221 26.84 29.12 -22.42
N SER A 222 26.48 28.82 -23.68
CA SER A 222 27.15 27.76 -24.47
C SER A 222 28.58 28.08 -24.96
N ARG A 223 29.13 29.25 -24.61
CA ARG A 223 30.48 29.69 -25.05
C ARG A 223 31.64 28.88 -24.44
N PRO A 224 31.69 28.57 -23.12
CA PRO A 224 32.72 27.70 -22.57
C PRO A 224 32.64 26.29 -23.16
N ALA A 225 31.44 25.68 -23.26
CA ALA A 225 31.31 24.32 -23.78
C ALA A 225 31.71 24.16 -25.25
N LYS A 226 31.52 25.20 -26.08
CA LYS A 226 31.94 25.18 -27.49
C LYS A 226 33.42 25.51 -27.71
N ASN A 227 34.04 26.27 -26.81
CA ASN A 227 35.35 26.88 -27.04
C ASN A 227 36.38 26.60 -25.92
N MET A 228 36.09 25.71 -24.97
CA MET A 228 37.04 25.26 -23.95
C MET A 228 38.15 24.41 -24.58
N THR A 229 39.35 24.47 -23.99
CA THR A 229 40.42 23.52 -24.30
C THR A 229 40.35 22.40 -23.27
N ILE A 230 39.86 21.22 -23.64
CA ILE A 230 40.05 20.01 -22.81
C ILE A 230 41.56 19.72 -22.79
N ARG A 231 42.12 19.58 -21.59
CA ARG A 231 43.56 19.39 -21.33
C ARG A 231 43.90 17.92 -21.10
N GLU A 232 43.02 17.20 -20.40
CA GLU A 232 43.20 15.82 -20.00
C GLU A 232 41.83 15.15 -19.88
N ILE A 233 41.76 13.86 -20.23
CA ILE A 233 40.56 13.03 -20.14
C ILE A 233 40.98 11.76 -19.39
N ILE A 234 40.43 11.58 -18.20
CA ILE A 234 40.74 10.46 -17.30
C ILE A 234 39.52 9.53 -17.28
N PRO A 235 39.52 8.43 -18.06
CA PRO A 235 38.48 7.42 -17.97
C PRO A 235 38.58 6.68 -16.62
N SER A 236 37.44 6.55 -15.95
CA SER A 236 37.26 5.80 -14.71
C SER A 236 35.95 5.00 -14.77
N GLN A 237 35.68 4.18 -13.75
CA GLN A 237 34.51 3.31 -13.76
C GLN A 237 33.98 3.17 -12.33
N ALA A 238 32.76 3.67 -12.10
CA ALA A 238 32.05 3.45 -10.86
C ALA A 238 31.50 2.03 -10.83
N LEU A 239 31.73 1.32 -9.72
CA LEU A 239 31.25 -0.05 -9.54
C LEU A 239 30.09 -0.06 -8.56
N HIS A 240 28.93 -0.48 -9.06
CA HIS A 240 27.69 -0.52 -8.29
C HIS A 240 27.28 -1.99 -8.10
N TYR A 241 27.42 -2.47 -6.86
CA TYR A 241 26.95 -3.78 -6.41
C TYR A 241 25.56 -3.64 -5.79
N GLN A 242 24.64 -4.54 -6.15
CA GLN A 242 23.25 -4.54 -5.69
C GLN A 242 22.86 -5.95 -5.25
N LEU A 243 22.26 -6.09 -4.06
CA LEU A 243 21.63 -7.33 -3.60
C LEU A 243 20.14 -7.10 -3.37
N GLU A 244 19.32 -7.82 -4.14
CA GLU A 244 17.89 -7.94 -3.94
C GLU A 244 17.59 -9.26 -3.23
N THR A 245 17.03 -9.20 -2.02
CA THR A 245 16.47 -10.38 -1.33
C THR A 245 14.95 -10.35 -1.43
N PHE A 246 14.39 -11.33 -2.15
CA PHE A 246 12.95 -11.50 -2.30
C PHE A 246 12.42 -12.48 -1.25
N ASN A 247 11.65 -11.95 -0.31
CA ASN A 247 11.15 -12.64 0.87
C ASN A 247 9.63 -12.85 0.78
N GLU A 248 9.15 -13.96 1.35
CA GLU A 248 7.74 -14.23 1.63
C GLU A 248 7.51 -14.23 3.14
N ALA A 249 6.54 -13.46 3.62
CA ALA A 249 6.07 -13.49 5.00
C ALA A 249 4.57 -13.84 5.04
N ARG A 250 4.14 -14.50 6.11
CA ARG A 250 2.74 -14.95 6.27
C ARG A 250 2.16 -14.47 7.60
N THR A 251 0.97 -13.89 7.59
CA THR A 251 0.16 -13.60 8.80
C THR A 251 -1.23 -14.20 8.64
N THR A 252 -1.90 -14.49 9.75
CA THR A 252 -3.23 -15.12 9.75
C THR A 252 -4.20 -14.31 10.60
N SER A 253 -5.42 -14.11 10.12
CA SER A 253 -6.45 -13.32 10.79
C SER A 253 -7.82 -13.96 10.69
N ARG A 254 -8.69 -13.74 11.67
CA ARG A 254 -10.12 -14.03 11.53
C ARG A 254 -10.76 -12.95 10.68
N ASN A 255 -11.64 -13.37 9.78
CA ASN A 255 -12.39 -12.47 8.91
C ASN A 255 -13.83 -12.98 8.77
N PHE A 256 -14.74 -12.14 8.28
CA PHE A 256 -16.12 -12.53 8.01
C PHE A 256 -16.72 -11.78 6.81
N THR A 257 -17.72 -12.39 6.18
CA THR A 257 -18.49 -11.80 5.07
C THR A 257 -20.00 -11.98 5.28
N PRO A 258 -20.85 -11.07 4.76
CA PRO A 258 -22.30 -11.27 4.72
C PRO A 258 -22.68 -12.58 4.02
N TYR A 259 -23.44 -13.45 4.67
CA TYR A 259 -23.77 -14.77 4.12
C TYR A 259 -25.20 -14.84 3.56
N ALA A 260 -25.30 -14.76 2.23
CA ALA A 260 -26.55 -14.84 1.47
C ALA A 260 -27.02 -16.29 1.16
N GLY A 261 -26.30 -17.30 1.65
CA GLY A 261 -26.40 -18.69 1.18
C GLY A 261 -25.28 -19.07 0.21
N GLY A 262 -24.98 -20.36 0.10
CA GLY A 262 -23.95 -20.90 -0.80
C GLY A 262 -23.35 -22.21 -0.29
N PHE A 263 -22.22 -22.60 -0.86
CA PHE A 263 -21.33 -23.61 -0.27
C PHE A 263 -20.47 -22.98 0.83
N VAL A 264 -20.12 -23.75 1.86
CA VAL A 264 -19.31 -23.31 2.99
C VAL A 264 -18.23 -24.36 3.23
N ASP A 265 -16.97 -23.99 3.00
CA ASP A 265 -15.84 -24.90 3.19
C ASP A 265 -15.39 -24.95 4.65
N GLY A 266 -16.05 -25.80 5.43
CA GLY A 266 -15.83 -25.96 6.87
C GLY A 266 -15.20 -27.30 7.26
N PRO A 267 -15.01 -27.54 8.57
CA PRO A 267 -14.27 -28.71 9.09
C PRO A 267 -14.85 -30.07 8.68
N GLN A 268 -16.11 -30.13 8.25
CA GLN A 268 -16.73 -31.33 7.68
C GLN A 268 -16.11 -31.80 6.35
N ASN A 269 -15.34 -30.94 5.66
CA ASN A 269 -14.69 -31.25 4.39
C ASN A 269 -13.21 -31.69 4.56
N GLY A 270 -12.60 -31.44 5.71
CA GLY A 270 -11.20 -31.75 5.99
C GLY A 270 -10.64 -31.01 7.21
N ALA A 271 -9.42 -31.35 7.61
CA ALA A 271 -8.69 -30.60 8.64
C ALA A 271 -8.01 -29.37 8.02
N PRO A 272 -8.06 -28.18 8.65
CA PRO A 272 -7.37 -26.99 8.14
C PRO A 272 -5.86 -27.23 7.94
N PRO A 273 -5.29 -26.94 6.75
CA PRO A 273 -3.87 -27.12 6.48
C PRO A 273 -3.04 -26.07 7.25
N PRO A 274 -1.85 -26.40 7.80
CA PRO A 274 -0.94 -25.43 8.40
C PRO A 274 -0.56 -24.32 7.41
N ALA A 275 -0.42 -23.08 7.90
CA ALA A 275 -0.39 -21.90 7.04
C ALA A 275 0.70 -21.91 5.94
N TRP A 276 1.88 -22.49 6.20
CA TRP A 276 2.96 -22.65 5.22
C TRP A 276 2.78 -23.80 4.22
N SER A 277 1.89 -24.76 4.48
CA SER A 277 1.56 -25.83 3.53
C SER A 277 0.55 -25.41 2.46
N ILE A 278 -0.10 -24.26 2.63
CA ILE A 278 -0.98 -23.65 1.62
C ILE A 278 -0.11 -23.13 0.47
N LEU A 279 -0.34 -23.64 -0.74
CA LEU A 279 0.42 -23.22 -1.92
C LEU A 279 0.01 -21.80 -2.35
N CYS A 280 0.89 -20.84 -2.07
CA CYS A 280 0.90 -19.53 -2.69
C CYS A 280 2.17 -19.41 -3.54
N LYS A 281 2.11 -18.65 -4.63
CA LYS A 281 3.27 -18.29 -5.45
C LYS A 281 3.22 -16.78 -5.73
N PRO A 282 4.37 -16.09 -5.81
CA PRO A 282 4.42 -14.71 -6.26
C PRO A 282 3.90 -14.59 -7.70
N ASP A 283 3.28 -13.45 -8.04
CA ASP A 283 2.91 -13.16 -9.45
C ASP A 283 4.14 -12.92 -10.32
N GLN A 284 5.14 -12.22 -9.77
CA GLN A 284 6.44 -11.97 -10.39
C GLN A 284 7.54 -12.01 -9.31
N PRO A 285 8.74 -12.53 -9.62
CA PRO A 285 9.88 -12.47 -8.70
C PRO A 285 10.37 -11.03 -8.57
N PHE A 286 10.92 -10.67 -7.40
CA PHE A 286 11.47 -9.33 -7.12
C PHE A 286 10.45 -8.16 -7.17
N VAL A 287 9.15 -8.45 -7.18
CA VAL A 287 8.07 -7.43 -7.13
C VAL A 287 7.33 -7.52 -5.80
N THR A 288 7.32 -6.44 -5.02
CA THR A 288 6.61 -6.37 -3.73
C THR A 288 5.10 -6.34 -3.95
N HIS A 289 4.37 -7.31 -3.39
CA HIS A 289 2.90 -7.43 -3.51
C HIS A 289 2.31 -8.29 -2.37
N ILE A 290 1.01 -8.17 -2.10
CA ILE A 290 0.30 -8.93 -1.05
C ILE A 290 -0.80 -9.76 -1.69
N LYS A 291 -0.99 -11.00 -1.22
CA LYS A 291 -2.07 -11.90 -1.60
C LYS A 291 -2.86 -12.35 -0.38
N ASN A 292 -4.19 -12.29 -0.50
CA ASN A 292 -5.13 -12.73 0.53
C ASN A 292 -5.79 -14.04 0.08
N LEU A 293 -5.73 -15.06 0.93
CA LEU A 293 -6.21 -16.42 0.68
C LEU A 293 -7.10 -16.86 1.84
N GLU A 294 -8.20 -17.56 1.57
CA GLU A 294 -8.94 -18.22 2.64
C GLU A 294 -8.28 -19.55 2.99
N VAL A 295 -8.09 -19.82 4.29
CA VAL A 295 -7.55 -21.10 4.75
C VAL A 295 -8.62 -22.19 4.53
N PRO A 296 -8.32 -23.28 3.79
CA PRO A 296 -9.27 -24.34 3.53
C PRO A 296 -9.88 -24.93 4.81
N HIS A 297 -11.14 -25.33 4.71
CA HIS A 297 -11.92 -25.98 5.77
C HIS A 297 -12.14 -25.15 7.05
N THR A 298 -11.82 -23.84 7.04
CA THR A 298 -12.02 -22.95 8.20
C THR A 298 -13.35 -22.19 8.20
N SER A 299 -14.17 -22.32 7.15
CA SER A 299 -15.42 -21.56 7.04
C SER A 299 -16.53 -22.12 7.91
N PHE A 300 -17.22 -21.25 8.65
CA PHE A 300 -18.48 -21.58 9.32
C PHE A 300 -19.46 -20.41 9.24
N VAL A 301 -20.75 -20.69 9.43
CA VAL A 301 -21.81 -19.67 9.40
C VAL A 301 -22.39 -19.48 10.79
N GLN A 302 -22.49 -18.22 11.22
CA GLN A 302 -23.03 -17.83 12.51
C GLN A 302 -24.05 -16.69 12.33
N GLN A 303 -24.97 -16.52 13.28
CA GLN A 303 -25.84 -15.35 13.31
C GLN A 303 -24.99 -14.08 13.44
N CYS A 304 -25.33 -13.03 12.70
CA CYS A 304 -24.58 -11.77 12.73
C CYS A 304 -24.56 -11.18 14.14
N HIS A 305 -23.36 -11.06 14.72
CA HIS A 305 -23.12 -10.60 16.09
C HIS A 305 -23.63 -9.19 16.37
N ARG A 306 -23.68 -8.31 15.36
CA ARG A 306 -24.13 -6.92 15.50
C ARG A 306 -25.65 -6.75 15.57
N CYS A 307 -26.42 -7.65 14.93
CA CYS A 307 -27.89 -7.55 14.87
C CYS A 307 -28.60 -8.79 15.39
N HIS A 308 -27.88 -9.75 15.98
CA HIS A 308 -28.40 -10.99 16.57
C HIS A 308 -29.47 -11.67 15.68
N GLY A 309 -29.10 -11.93 14.42
CA GLY A 309 -30.00 -12.57 13.45
C GLY A 309 -31.17 -11.73 12.92
N CYS A 310 -31.35 -10.47 13.34
CA CYS A 310 -32.51 -9.65 12.95
C CYS A 310 -32.37 -8.97 11.57
N GLY A 311 -31.13 -8.67 11.14
CA GLY A 311 -30.82 -8.05 9.84
C GLY A 311 -30.95 -6.52 9.80
N PHE A 312 -31.36 -5.90 10.90
CA PHE A 312 -31.48 -4.45 11.05
C PHE A 312 -30.79 -3.95 12.32
N VAL A 313 -30.45 -2.66 12.36
CA VAL A 313 -29.89 -1.94 13.51
C VAL A 313 -30.66 -0.64 13.76
N MET A 314 -30.52 -0.04 14.94
CA MET A 314 -31.06 1.30 15.24
C MET A 314 -30.49 2.33 14.25
N CYS A 315 -31.34 3.17 13.65
CA CYS A 315 -30.90 4.29 12.82
C CYS A 315 -30.16 5.33 13.66
N GLY A 316 -28.86 5.51 13.43
CA GLY A 316 -28.00 6.39 14.22
C GLY A 316 -28.47 7.84 14.23
N ARG A 317 -28.91 8.36 13.07
CA ARG A 317 -29.40 9.74 12.91
C ARG A 317 -30.63 10.10 13.74
N CYS A 318 -31.47 9.15 14.16
CA CYS A 318 -32.70 9.44 14.90
C CYS A 318 -32.88 8.61 16.17
N TYR A 319 -31.88 7.83 16.57
CA TYR A 319 -31.87 7.02 17.79
C TYR A 319 -33.13 6.16 18.01
N GLY A 320 -33.59 5.48 16.94
CA GLY A 320 -34.81 4.65 16.94
C GLY A 320 -36.12 5.41 16.75
N ARG A 321 -36.18 6.72 17.02
CA ARG A 321 -37.41 7.54 17.08
C ARG A 321 -38.20 7.68 15.76
N GLY A 322 -37.65 7.24 14.63
CA GLY A 322 -38.22 7.43 13.28
C GLY A 322 -38.32 8.90 12.79
N ARG A 323 -38.15 9.87 13.69
CA ARG A 323 -38.26 11.31 13.44
C ARG A 323 -37.03 12.05 13.96
N VAL A 324 -36.72 13.18 13.33
CA VAL A 324 -35.64 14.11 13.69
C VAL A 324 -36.20 15.50 13.95
N ARG A 325 -35.54 16.30 14.79
CA ARG A 325 -35.82 17.71 15.06
C ARG A 325 -35.92 18.49 13.74
N CYS A 326 -36.95 19.33 13.61
CA CYS A 326 -37.14 20.16 12.43
C CYS A 326 -36.13 21.32 12.45
N SER A 327 -35.09 21.26 11.61
CA SER A 327 -34.09 22.32 11.46
C SER A 327 -34.73 23.68 11.13
N SER A 328 -35.78 23.71 10.30
CA SER A 328 -36.51 24.92 9.91
C SER A 328 -37.24 25.67 11.04
N CYS A 329 -37.31 25.10 12.25
CA CYS A 329 -37.81 25.77 13.45
C CYS A 329 -37.05 25.35 14.72
N SER A 330 -35.83 24.81 14.59
CA SER A 330 -35.02 24.28 15.71
C SER A 330 -35.78 23.41 16.72
N GLY A 331 -36.75 22.61 16.25
CA GLY A 331 -37.60 21.75 17.09
C GLY A 331 -38.87 22.38 17.68
N SER A 332 -39.01 23.71 17.68
CA SER A 332 -40.07 24.42 18.42
C SER A 332 -41.51 24.20 17.91
N GLY A 333 -41.65 23.68 16.69
CA GLY A 333 -42.93 23.54 15.99
C GLY A 333 -43.46 24.83 15.36
N HIS A 334 -42.88 26.00 15.66
CA HIS A 334 -43.39 27.30 15.23
C HIS A 334 -42.29 28.18 14.61
N ARG A 335 -42.70 29.12 13.76
CA ARG A 335 -41.87 30.26 13.33
C ARG A 335 -42.45 31.56 13.88
N THR A 336 -41.60 32.52 14.16
CA THR A 336 -42.02 33.87 14.57
C THR A 336 -42.18 34.74 13.33
N GLU A 337 -43.37 35.30 13.15
CA GLU A 337 -43.66 36.32 12.12
C GLU A 337 -43.91 37.66 12.81
N TYR A 338 -43.38 38.74 12.24
CA TYR A 338 -43.66 40.10 12.72
C TYR A 338 -44.75 40.71 11.85
N ARG A 339 -45.85 41.11 12.48
CA ARG A 339 -47.01 41.70 11.82
C ARG A 339 -47.57 42.81 12.71
N ASP A 340 -47.93 43.95 12.11
CA ASP A 340 -48.62 45.05 12.80
C ASP A 340 -47.91 45.53 14.09
N GLY A 341 -46.57 45.44 14.13
CA GLY A 341 -45.71 45.79 15.27
C GLY A 341 -45.46 44.67 16.29
N HIS A 342 -46.16 43.53 16.19
CA HIS A 342 -46.13 42.44 17.15
C HIS A 342 -45.54 41.14 16.58
N SER A 343 -44.97 40.32 17.46
CA SER A 343 -44.47 38.97 17.14
C SER A 343 -45.57 37.92 17.31
N HIS A 344 -45.90 37.20 16.26
CA HIS A 344 -46.85 36.09 16.27
C HIS A 344 -46.14 34.77 16.03
N HIS A 345 -46.47 33.72 16.80
CA HIS A 345 -46.03 32.37 16.51
C HIS A 345 -47.03 31.68 15.59
N VAL A 346 -46.57 31.25 14.40
CA VAL A 346 -47.36 30.45 13.46
C VAL A 346 -46.74 29.08 13.27
N SER A 347 -47.55 28.06 12.97
CA SER A 347 -47.06 26.69 12.81
C SER A 347 -46.01 26.58 11.71
N CYS A 348 -44.89 25.92 12.00
CA CYS A 348 -43.82 25.71 11.04
C CYS A 348 -44.29 24.80 9.90
N THR A 349 -44.25 25.32 8.66
CA THR A 349 -44.72 24.63 7.46
C THR A 349 -43.93 23.37 7.10
N TRP A 350 -42.70 23.22 7.61
CA TRP A 350 -41.81 22.09 7.32
C TRP A 350 -42.03 20.86 8.21
N CYS A 351 -42.74 21.03 9.33
CA CYS A 351 -43.12 19.96 10.26
C CYS A 351 -44.61 20.01 10.67
N HIS A 352 -45.41 20.90 10.07
CA HIS A 352 -46.84 21.09 10.34
C HIS A 352 -47.15 21.23 11.84
N GLY A 353 -46.38 22.07 12.54
CA GLY A 353 -46.53 22.30 13.98
C GLY A 353 -45.83 21.27 14.88
N SER A 354 -45.49 20.06 14.42
CA SER A 354 -45.09 18.96 15.30
C SER A 354 -43.65 18.98 15.82
N GLY A 355 -42.87 20.02 15.51
CA GLY A 355 -41.46 20.16 15.94
C GLY A 355 -40.45 19.16 15.32
N ARG A 356 -40.88 17.96 14.96
CA ARG A 356 -40.07 16.89 14.34
C ARG A 356 -40.55 16.54 12.92
N ARG A 357 -39.63 16.13 12.04
CA ARG A 357 -39.88 15.65 10.66
C ARG A 357 -39.58 14.15 10.55
N ARG A 358 -40.15 13.46 9.55
CA ARG A 358 -39.82 12.06 9.22
C ARG A 358 -38.32 11.95 8.95
N CYS A 359 -37.62 11.01 9.58
CA CYS A 359 -36.21 10.78 9.32
C CYS A 359 -36.03 10.18 7.92
N ASN A 360 -35.29 10.86 7.05
CA ASN A 360 -35.12 10.42 5.66
C ASN A 360 -34.26 9.14 5.54
N ARG A 361 -33.34 8.86 6.48
CA ARG A 361 -32.45 7.69 6.44
C ARG A 361 -33.23 6.38 6.64
N CYS A 362 -33.94 6.25 7.76
CA CYS A 362 -34.82 5.10 8.04
C CYS A 362 -36.23 5.21 7.43
N ARG A 363 -36.49 6.26 6.64
CA ARG A 363 -37.82 6.58 6.07
C ARG A 363 -38.95 6.51 7.11
N GLY A 364 -38.71 6.94 8.35
CA GLY A 364 -39.70 6.93 9.43
C GLY A 364 -39.78 5.65 10.27
N ASP A 365 -39.12 4.56 9.88
CA ASP A 365 -39.20 3.25 10.58
C ASP A 365 -38.41 3.22 11.91
N GLY A 366 -37.36 4.02 12.04
CA GLY A 366 -36.47 4.03 13.20
C GLY A 366 -35.29 3.05 13.10
N ARG A 367 -35.39 2.01 12.26
CA ARG A 367 -34.30 1.05 11.99
C ARG A 367 -33.72 1.26 10.59
N VAL A 368 -32.54 0.70 10.35
CA VAL A 368 -31.91 0.58 9.01
C VAL A 368 -31.32 -0.82 8.84
N VAL A 369 -30.97 -1.19 7.61
CA VAL A 369 -30.27 -2.45 7.29
C VAL A 369 -29.00 -2.55 8.14
N CYS A 370 -28.75 -3.72 8.75
CA CYS A 370 -27.48 -3.98 9.43
C CYS A 370 -26.36 -4.02 8.37
N PRO A 371 -25.38 -3.10 8.40
CA PRO A 371 -24.36 -3.03 7.35
C PRO A 371 -23.46 -4.27 7.35
N THR A 372 -23.04 -4.72 8.53
CA THR A 372 -22.12 -5.86 8.75
C THR A 372 -22.57 -7.16 8.07
N CYS A 373 -23.88 -7.43 8.04
CA CYS A 373 -24.44 -8.58 7.31
C CYS A 373 -25.30 -8.18 6.10
N SER A 374 -25.30 -6.90 5.71
CA SER A 374 -26.10 -6.34 4.60
C SER A 374 -27.57 -6.79 4.58
N GLY A 375 -28.17 -7.04 5.76
CA GLY A 375 -29.53 -7.55 5.90
C GLY A 375 -29.70 -9.07 5.82
N TYR A 376 -28.67 -9.84 5.43
CA TYR A 376 -28.72 -11.30 5.30
C TYR A 376 -28.75 -12.06 6.64
N ARG A 377 -28.67 -11.37 7.77
CA ARG A 377 -28.81 -11.90 9.16
C ARG A 377 -27.70 -12.82 9.63
N GLN A 378 -26.97 -13.44 8.72
CA GLN A 378 -25.88 -14.39 8.96
C GLN A 378 -24.55 -13.83 8.42
N LEU A 379 -23.46 -14.32 9.00
CA LEU A 379 -22.09 -14.07 8.55
C LEU A 379 -21.39 -15.41 8.31
N ARG A 380 -20.58 -15.49 7.26
CA ARG A 380 -19.61 -16.57 7.08
C ARG A 380 -18.28 -16.10 7.65
N HIS A 381 -17.84 -16.73 8.72
CA HIS A 381 -16.54 -16.53 9.35
C HIS A 381 -15.53 -17.53 8.77
N PHE A 382 -14.26 -17.14 8.68
CA PHE A 382 -13.16 -17.97 8.16
C PHE A 382 -11.81 -17.42 8.65
N ILE A 383 -10.73 -18.17 8.46
CA ILE A 383 -9.37 -17.65 8.63
C ILE A 383 -8.86 -17.16 7.28
N MET A 384 -8.38 -15.91 7.24
CA MET A 384 -7.65 -15.34 6.12
C MET A 384 -6.14 -15.54 6.36
N LEU A 385 -5.46 -16.10 5.37
CA LEU A 385 -4.01 -16.09 5.24
C LEU A 385 -3.62 -14.88 4.37
N THR A 386 -2.82 -13.98 4.93
CA THR A 386 -2.19 -12.88 4.20
C THR A 386 -0.75 -13.28 3.89
N VAL A 387 -0.38 -13.30 2.61
CA VAL A 387 0.98 -13.61 2.13
C VAL A 387 1.58 -12.33 1.56
N SER A 388 2.62 -11.81 2.21
CA SER A 388 3.36 -10.62 1.77
C SER A 388 4.64 -11.05 1.06
N TYR A 389 4.76 -10.68 -0.21
CA TYR A 389 5.98 -10.77 -0.99
C TYR A 389 6.69 -9.42 -0.94
N THR A 390 7.96 -9.39 -0.52
CA THR A 390 8.72 -8.15 -0.37
C THR A 390 10.10 -8.30 -1.00
N ASN A 391 10.41 -7.44 -1.97
CA ASN A 391 11.78 -7.28 -2.47
C ASN A 391 12.53 -6.28 -1.57
N ASN A 392 13.73 -6.65 -1.14
CA ASN A 392 14.57 -5.88 -0.23
C ASN A 392 15.90 -5.61 -0.93
N LEU A 393 16.08 -4.40 -1.45
CA LEU A 393 17.29 -3.95 -2.13
C LEU A 393 18.23 -3.27 -1.14
N GLU A 394 19.49 -3.71 -1.09
CA GLU A 394 20.62 -2.94 -0.54
C GLU A 394 21.71 -2.84 -1.62
N ASP A 395 22.36 -1.68 -1.68
CA ASP A 395 23.43 -1.41 -2.63
C ASP A 395 24.75 -1.01 -1.96
N TYR A 396 25.81 -1.04 -2.76
CA TYR A 396 27.10 -0.45 -2.47
C TYR A 396 27.67 0.12 -3.77
N ILE A 397 28.20 1.34 -3.70
CA ILE A 397 28.83 2.04 -4.82
C ILE A 397 30.28 2.30 -4.44
N LEU A 398 31.16 2.11 -5.41
CA LEU A 398 32.56 2.46 -5.38
C LEU A 398 32.85 3.30 -6.62
N GLU A 399 32.72 4.61 -6.48
CA GLU A 399 33.38 5.58 -7.36
C GLU A 399 34.67 6.09 -6.65
N ARG A 400 35.65 6.59 -7.43
CA ARG A 400 36.96 7.02 -6.89
C ARG A 400 37.35 8.47 -7.22
N SER A 401 36.59 9.14 -8.09
CA SER A 401 36.68 10.59 -8.30
C SER A 401 35.91 11.38 -7.24
N ASP A 402 35.95 12.71 -7.31
CA ASP A 402 35.17 13.60 -6.43
C ASP A 402 33.68 13.72 -6.84
N MET A 403 33.17 12.83 -7.70
CA MET A 403 31.76 12.81 -8.14
C MET A 403 30.85 12.10 -7.12
N PRO A 404 29.65 12.62 -6.79
CA PRO A 404 28.75 11.99 -5.81
C PRO A 404 28.19 10.61 -6.23
N ASP A 405 28.31 9.62 -5.34
CA ASP A 405 27.80 8.24 -5.51
C ASP A 405 26.31 8.18 -5.90
N GLU A 406 25.48 9.11 -5.42
CA GLU A 406 24.04 9.11 -5.71
C GLU A 406 23.73 9.20 -7.21
N LEU A 407 24.59 9.86 -7.98
CA LEU A 407 24.42 10.02 -9.43
C LEU A 407 24.49 8.66 -10.15
N ILE A 408 25.36 7.77 -9.69
CA ILE A 408 25.55 6.40 -10.21
C ILE A 408 24.29 5.54 -10.06
N ARG A 409 23.42 5.84 -9.08
CA ARG A 409 22.13 5.14 -8.91
C ARG A 409 21.16 5.43 -10.06
N SER A 410 21.23 6.62 -10.64
CA SER A 410 20.24 7.12 -11.62
C SER A 410 20.55 6.81 -13.09
N VAL A 411 21.80 6.49 -13.42
CA VAL A 411 22.25 6.16 -14.80
C VAL A 411 22.40 4.65 -15.03
N SER A 412 22.36 4.23 -16.28
CA SER A 412 22.68 2.86 -16.67
C SER A 412 24.19 2.64 -16.86
N GLY A 413 24.56 1.38 -16.99
CA GLY A 413 25.93 0.91 -17.20
C GLY A 413 25.91 -0.59 -17.50
N GLN A 414 27.07 -1.15 -17.80
CA GLN A 414 27.19 -2.55 -18.17
C GLN A 414 27.03 -3.44 -16.93
N THR A 415 26.07 -4.37 -16.95
CA THR A 415 26.08 -5.50 -16.00
C THR A 415 27.30 -6.37 -16.31
N ILE A 416 28.27 -6.43 -15.40
CA ILE A 416 29.50 -7.22 -15.57
C ILE A 416 29.46 -8.54 -14.80
N PHE A 417 28.51 -8.72 -13.88
CA PHE A 417 28.15 -10.01 -13.30
C PHE A 417 26.72 -9.94 -12.76
N GLN A 418 25.93 -10.99 -12.98
CA GLN A 418 24.61 -11.15 -12.38
C GLN A 418 24.36 -12.62 -12.05
N GLN A 419 23.82 -12.87 -10.87
CA GLN A 419 23.47 -14.20 -10.40
C GLN A 419 22.10 -14.17 -9.71
N THR A 420 21.28 -15.20 -9.91
CA THR A 420 19.99 -15.35 -9.25
C THR A 420 19.82 -16.79 -8.79
N LEU A 421 19.62 -16.97 -7.49
CA LEU A 421 19.62 -18.26 -6.77
C LEU A 421 18.59 -18.19 -5.63
N PRO A 422 18.24 -19.30 -4.96
CA PRO A 422 17.49 -19.25 -3.70
C PRO A 422 18.21 -18.37 -2.66
N HIS A 423 19.51 -18.63 -2.49
CA HIS A 423 20.45 -17.79 -1.76
C HIS A 423 21.74 -17.63 -2.57
N VAL A 424 22.37 -16.45 -2.52
CA VAL A 424 23.61 -16.17 -3.25
C VAL A 424 24.83 -16.30 -2.35
N TRP A 425 25.96 -16.74 -2.92
CA TRP A 425 27.26 -16.62 -2.28
C TRP A 425 27.84 -15.22 -2.50
N PRO A 426 28.57 -14.64 -1.53
CA PRO A 426 29.28 -13.39 -1.76
C PRO A 426 30.27 -13.49 -2.93
N ILE A 427 30.38 -12.44 -3.73
CA ILE A 427 31.42 -12.29 -4.75
C ILE A 427 32.78 -12.34 -4.05
N SER A 428 33.70 -13.17 -4.56
CA SER A 428 35.06 -13.25 -3.98
C SER A 428 36.18 -13.44 -5.00
N GLN A 429 35.87 -13.57 -6.30
CA GLN A 429 36.87 -13.73 -7.37
C GLN A 429 37.04 -12.45 -8.21
N TYR A 430 36.24 -11.42 -7.96
CA TYR A 430 36.36 -10.14 -8.67
C TYR A 430 37.64 -9.39 -8.23
N PRO A 431 38.38 -8.72 -9.15
CA PRO A 431 39.69 -8.13 -8.82
C PRO A 431 39.68 -7.01 -7.77
N VAL A 432 38.56 -6.28 -7.61
CA VAL A 432 38.45 -5.13 -6.69
C VAL A 432 37.94 -5.59 -5.32
N GLN A 433 38.82 -5.55 -4.32
CA GLN A 433 38.57 -6.17 -3.02
C GLN A 433 37.47 -5.46 -2.21
N GLU A 434 37.29 -4.16 -2.39
CA GLU A 434 36.23 -3.39 -1.73
C GLU A 434 34.82 -3.85 -2.15
N VAL A 435 34.67 -4.36 -3.38
CA VAL A 435 33.43 -4.98 -3.89
C VAL A 435 33.20 -6.34 -3.22
N ASN A 436 34.22 -7.19 -3.15
CA ASN A 436 34.14 -8.49 -2.48
C ASN A 436 33.74 -8.33 -1.01
N GLN A 437 34.40 -7.40 -0.29
CA GLN A 437 34.13 -7.10 1.11
C GLN A 437 32.70 -6.58 1.34
N ASN A 438 32.18 -5.71 0.46
CA ASN A 438 30.80 -5.23 0.58
C ASN A 438 29.77 -6.29 0.17
N SER A 439 30.07 -7.16 -0.80
CA SER A 439 29.22 -8.31 -1.11
C SER A 439 29.08 -9.23 0.11
N ILE A 440 30.19 -9.57 0.79
CA ILE A 440 30.18 -10.34 2.04
C ILE A 440 29.34 -9.63 3.11
N ARG A 441 29.57 -8.32 3.34
CA ARG A 441 28.83 -7.52 4.32
C ARG A 441 27.32 -7.54 4.08
N ILE A 442 26.89 -7.33 2.83
CA ILE A 442 25.47 -7.20 2.48
C ILE A 442 24.79 -8.58 2.48
N VAL A 443 25.44 -9.63 1.96
CA VAL A 443 24.88 -10.99 1.94
C VAL A 443 24.67 -11.53 3.36
N GLU A 444 25.67 -11.46 4.25
CA GLU A 444 25.52 -11.98 5.63
C GLU A 444 24.54 -11.14 6.48
N LYS A 445 24.41 -9.84 6.20
CA LYS A 445 23.35 -9.00 6.77
C LYS A 445 21.97 -9.47 6.30
N HIS A 446 21.79 -9.65 4.99
CA HIS A 446 20.52 -10.11 4.41
C HIS A 446 20.14 -11.54 4.87
N ARG A 447 21.12 -12.39 5.19
CA ARG A 447 20.94 -13.75 5.73
C ARG A 447 20.21 -13.79 7.07
N THR A 448 20.21 -12.69 7.83
CA THR A 448 19.64 -12.63 9.20
C THR A 448 18.62 -11.52 9.42
N ALA A 449 18.42 -10.61 8.46
CA ALA A 449 17.61 -9.40 8.63
C ALA A 449 16.09 -9.64 8.79
N TRP A 450 15.55 -10.80 8.37
CA TRP A 450 14.10 -11.07 8.34
C TRP A 450 13.71 -12.41 8.99
N PRO A 451 13.86 -12.59 10.32
CA PRO A 451 13.61 -13.88 11.01
C PRO A 451 12.14 -14.36 11.00
N HIS A 452 11.22 -13.55 10.46
CA HIS A 452 9.80 -13.88 10.30
C HIS A 452 9.37 -14.02 8.83
N ALA A 453 10.33 -14.11 7.91
CA ALA A 453 10.09 -14.32 6.49
C ALA A 453 10.99 -15.43 5.94
N MET A 454 10.50 -16.11 4.91
CA MET A 454 11.26 -17.09 4.14
C MET A 454 11.84 -16.40 2.91
N THR A 455 13.16 -16.40 2.76
CA THR A 455 13.77 -15.98 1.49
C THR A 455 13.41 -16.99 0.41
N LEU A 456 12.89 -16.49 -0.72
CA LEU A 456 12.57 -17.31 -1.89
C LEU A 456 13.71 -17.33 -2.89
N GLN A 457 14.25 -16.14 -3.17
CA GLN A 457 15.31 -15.90 -4.13
C GLN A 457 16.13 -14.67 -3.73
N GLN A 458 17.41 -14.70 -4.06
CA GLN A 458 18.28 -13.54 -4.06
C GLN A 458 18.81 -13.31 -5.48
N ARG A 459 18.87 -12.04 -5.90
CA ARG A 459 19.58 -11.60 -7.10
C ARG A 459 20.69 -10.65 -6.69
N GLN A 460 21.92 -11.01 -7.00
CA GLN A 460 23.05 -10.09 -6.93
C GLN A 460 23.45 -9.64 -8.32
N THR A 461 23.74 -8.35 -8.45
CA THR A 461 24.13 -7.69 -9.70
C THR A 461 25.32 -6.78 -9.41
N LEU A 462 26.38 -6.90 -10.19
CA LEU A 462 27.50 -5.97 -10.21
C LEU A 462 27.51 -5.29 -11.58
N ARG A 463 27.33 -3.97 -11.61
CA ARG A 463 27.39 -3.17 -12.83
C ARG A 463 28.56 -2.17 -12.80
N SER A 464 29.20 -2.03 -13.95
CA SER A 464 30.23 -1.04 -14.23
C SER A 464 29.57 0.13 -14.95
N VAL A 465 29.52 1.28 -14.30
CA VAL A 465 29.07 2.54 -14.89
C VAL A 465 30.32 3.26 -15.39
N PRO A 466 30.45 3.56 -16.69
CA PRO A 466 31.59 4.32 -17.18
C PRO A 466 31.49 5.75 -16.65
N VAL A 467 32.64 6.30 -16.25
CA VAL A 467 32.81 7.65 -15.75
C VAL A 467 34.02 8.25 -16.46
N THR A 468 34.05 9.56 -16.68
CA THR A 468 35.18 10.21 -17.35
C THR A 468 35.35 11.63 -16.82
N GLU A 469 36.44 11.87 -16.11
CA GLU A 469 36.82 13.18 -15.59
C GLU A 469 37.57 13.95 -16.69
N ALA A 470 37.02 15.08 -17.13
CA ALA A 470 37.56 15.91 -18.20
C ALA A 470 38.04 17.24 -17.65
N HIS A 471 39.35 17.40 -17.53
CA HIS A 471 39.97 18.67 -17.14
C HIS A 471 39.99 19.63 -18.33
N TYR A 472 39.55 20.87 -18.11
CA TYR A 472 39.44 21.88 -19.16
C TYR A 472 39.85 23.28 -18.71
N GLU A 473 40.33 24.04 -19.68
CA GLU A 473 40.73 25.43 -19.52
C GLU A 473 39.81 26.34 -20.33
N TRP A 474 39.27 27.36 -19.67
CA TRP A 474 38.48 28.42 -20.28
C TRP A 474 38.85 29.78 -19.69
N LYS A 475 39.56 30.60 -20.49
CA LYS A 475 40.15 31.89 -20.08
C LYS A 475 41.10 31.71 -18.89
N ASN A 476 40.66 32.10 -17.69
CA ASN A 476 41.44 32.04 -16.46
C ASN A 476 40.91 30.96 -15.49
N VAL A 477 39.93 30.16 -15.94
CA VAL A 477 39.38 29.03 -15.17
C VAL A 477 39.99 27.75 -15.69
N ASN A 478 40.66 27.02 -14.81
CA ASN A 478 41.06 25.63 -15.02
C ASN A 478 40.28 24.80 -13.99
N THR A 479 39.42 23.91 -14.48
CA THR A 479 38.59 23.03 -13.63
C THR A 479 38.20 21.79 -14.44
N ARG A 480 37.19 21.04 -13.99
CA ARG A 480 36.80 19.74 -14.50
C ARG A 480 35.27 19.60 -14.61
N PHE A 481 34.86 18.56 -15.31
CA PHE A 481 33.51 18.01 -15.25
C PHE A 481 33.60 16.49 -15.43
N TRP A 482 32.56 15.78 -15.02
CA TRP A 482 32.44 14.34 -15.22
C TRP A 482 31.34 14.05 -16.22
N VAL A 483 31.59 13.09 -17.12
CA VAL A 483 30.57 12.46 -17.98
C VAL A 483 30.39 11.03 -17.51
N TYR A 484 29.17 10.58 -17.29
CA TYR A 484 28.90 9.30 -16.64
C TYR A 484 27.64 8.60 -17.17
N GLY A 485 27.68 7.26 -17.14
CA GLY A 485 26.61 6.40 -17.66
C GLY A 485 26.53 6.34 -19.18
N PHE A 486 25.77 5.38 -19.69
CA PHE A 486 25.52 5.25 -21.14
C PHE A 486 24.58 6.34 -21.67
N GLU A 487 23.85 7.04 -20.80
CA GLU A 487 23.11 8.25 -21.10
C GLU A 487 24.03 9.46 -21.38
N HIS A 488 25.31 9.36 -21.01
CA HIS A 488 26.29 10.45 -21.01
C HIS A 488 25.79 11.70 -20.25
N GLU A 489 25.21 11.51 -19.06
CA GLU A 489 24.85 12.64 -18.20
C GLU A 489 26.12 13.29 -17.62
N VAL A 490 25.99 14.55 -17.19
CA VAL A 490 27.14 15.42 -16.92
C VAL A 490 27.04 16.07 -15.54
N HIS A 491 28.11 15.94 -14.75
CA HIS A 491 28.29 16.65 -13.49
C HIS A 491 29.32 17.76 -13.69
N ALA A 492 28.88 19.02 -13.67
CA ALA A 492 29.74 20.19 -13.90
C ALA A 492 29.44 21.30 -12.86
N PRO A 493 29.76 21.09 -11.57
CA PRO A 493 29.45 22.04 -10.50
C PRO A 493 30.12 23.40 -10.72
N ASP A 494 31.37 23.42 -11.15
CA ASP A 494 32.19 24.63 -11.33
C ASP A 494 32.04 25.30 -12.71
N TYR A 495 30.89 25.17 -13.38
CA TYR A 495 30.71 25.67 -14.74
C TYR A 495 30.78 27.22 -14.81
N PRO A 496 31.76 27.83 -15.52
CA PRO A 496 32.14 29.23 -15.34
C PRO A 496 31.21 30.26 -16.03
N HIS A 497 29.98 29.87 -16.40
CA HIS A 497 28.99 30.76 -17.00
C HIS A 497 27.54 30.41 -16.61
N GLN A 498 27.34 30.06 -15.34
CA GLN A 498 26.02 29.96 -14.70
C GLN A 498 25.43 31.36 -14.46
N CYS A 499 24.43 31.77 -15.24
CA CYS A 499 23.81 33.10 -15.14
C CYS A 499 22.60 33.10 -14.20
N CYS A 500 22.81 32.78 -12.92
CA CYS A 500 21.73 32.58 -11.94
C CYS A 500 21.12 33.88 -11.38
N TRP A 501 20.82 34.86 -12.24
CA TRP A 501 20.08 36.07 -11.87
C TRP A 501 18.56 35.79 -11.81
N GLY A 502 18.13 35.14 -10.72
CA GLY A 502 16.70 35.05 -10.35
C GLY A 502 16.06 33.66 -10.45
N CYS A 503 16.78 32.62 -10.90
CA CYS A 503 16.27 31.24 -10.87
C CYS A 503 16.46 30.62 -9.48
N THR A 504 15.39 30.58 -8.69
CA THR A 504 15.32 29.76 -7.48
C THR A 504 15.16 28.29 -7.89
N VAL A 505 15.90 27.38 -7.26
CA VAL A 505 15.58 25.94 -7.32
C VAL A 505 14.27 25.73 -6.53
N LEU A 506 13.32 25.01 -7.13
CA LEU A 506 12.01 24.66 -6.58
C LEU A 506 11.93 23.16 -6.25
#